data_AF-A0AAW4TIC8-F1
#
_entry.id   AF-A0AAW4TIC8-F1
#
_cell.length_a   1.000
_cell.length_b   1.000
_cell.length_c   1.000
_cell.angle_alpha   90.00
_cell.angle_beta   90.00
_cell.angle_gamma   90.00
#
_symmetry.space_group_name_H-M   'P 1'
#
loop_
_entity.id
_entity.type
_entity.pdbx_description
1 polymer ?
#
loop_
_entity_poly.entity_id
_entity_poly.type
_entity_poly.pdbx_seq_one_letter_code
_entity_poly.pdbx_strand_id
1 'polypeptide(L)'
;MLAFTQPKFPEAGVQVIAGTIAQDETPVAAALRELREESGVDDAQVVRVLGNYFYSMQKFGRSEIQRRHVVHVTVSDVIAMKTHWTHFERDPGSGGEPIEFSFQWFPLFGTEFALIGGHDFFLPVLKHFMREHSDA
;
A
#
# COMPACT_ATOMS: atom_id res chain seq x y z
N MET A 1 0.36 10.26 -2.49
CA MET A 1 0.49 8.82 -2.22
C MET A 1 -0.37 8.48 -1.03
N LEU A 2 -1.17 7.42 -1.15
CA LEU A 2 -1.99 6.92 -0.06
C LEU A 2 -1.13 6.07 0.88
N ALA A 3 -1.24 6.34 2.17
CA ALA A 3 -0.64 5.51 3.21
C ALA A 3 -1.58 5.43 4.42
N PHE A 4 -1.34 4.46 5.28
CA PHE A 4 -2.11 4.28 6.52
C PHE A 4 -1.22 3.97 7.72
N THR A 5 -1.80 4.15 8.90
CA THR A 5 -1.27 3.67 10.19
C THR A 5 -2.32 2.82 10.89
N GLN A 6 -1.89 2.03 11.88
CA GLN A 6 -2.77 1.26 12.75
C GLN A 6 -2.81 1.94 14.13
N PRO A 7 -3.85 2.72 14.49
CA PRO A 7 -3.84 3.51 15.72
C PRO A 7 -3.66 2.67 17.00
N LYS A 8 -4.13 1.42 16.99
CA LYS A 8 -3.99 0.46 18.10
C LYS A 8 -2.65 -0.28 18.11
N PHE A 9 -1.86 -0.20 17.03
CA PHE A 9 -0.56 -0.86 16.86
C PHE A 9 0.47 0.11 16.25
N PRO A 10 0.89 1.17 16.98
CA PRO A 10 1.80 2.19 16.46
C PRO A 10 3.13 1.63 15.92
N GLU A 11 3.58 0.49 16.46
CA GLU A 11 4.77 -0.23 16.03
C GLU A 11 4.69 -0.79 14.59
N ALA A 12 3.47 -0.91 14.04
CA ALA A 12 3.25 -1.28 12.65
C ALA A 12 3.70 -0.18 11.67
N GLY A 13 3.94 1.04 12.15
CA GLY A 13 4.47 2.15 11.35
C GLY A 13 3.55 2.61 10.22
N VAL A 14 4.10 3.43 9.32
CA VAL A 14 3.38 3.95 8.15
C VAL A 14 3.53 2.96 6.99
N GLN A 15 2.41 2.60 6.38
CA GLN A 15 2.31 1.54 5.38
C GLN A 15 1.59 2.02 4.12
N VAL A 16 1.94 1.43 2.98
CA VAL A 16 1.04 1.39 1.82
C VAL A 16 0.22 0.10 1.93
N ILE A 17 -0.91 0.05 1.22
CA ILE A 17 -1.68 -1.18 1.06
C ILE A 17 -0.79 -2.28 0.50
N ALA A 18 -0.80 -3.44 1.15
CA ALA A 18 -0.04 -4.60 0.73
C ALA A 18 -0.59 -5.86 1.39
N GLY A 19 -0.79 -6.90 0.60
CA GLY A 19 -1.19 -8.21 1.12
C GLY A 19 -0.66 -9.36 0.29
N THR A 20 -1.15 -10.56 0.60
CA THR A 20 -0.66 -11.80 0.02
C THR A 20 -1.32 -12.04 -1.32
N ILE A 21 -0.54 -12.45 -2.32
CA ILE A 21 -1.08 -12.87 -3.62
C ILE A 21 -1.72 -14.26 -3.43
N ALA A 22 -3.01 -14.38 -3.70
CA ALA A 22 -3.72 -15.65 -3.61
C ALA A 22 -3.25 -16.63 -4.71
N GLN A 23 -3.61 -17.90 -4.55
CA GLN A 23 -3.31 -18.91 -5.58
C GLN A 23 -3.97 -18.51 -6.90
N ASP A 24 -3.21 -18.61 -7.99
CA ASP A 24 -3.62 -18.25 -9.36
C ASP A 24 -3.98 -16.76 -9.56
N GLU A 25 -3.67 -15.90 -8.59
CA GLU A 25 -3.89 -14.46 -8.66
C GLU A 25 -2.70 -13.73 -9.30
N THR A 26 -2.97 -12.78 -10.20
CA THR A 26 -1.91 -11.91 -10.73
C THR A 26 -1.55 -10.84 -9.71
N PRO A 27 -0.29 -10.33 -9.69
CA PRO A 27 0.07 -9.25 -8.76
C PRO A 27 -0.79 -7.99 -8.88
N VAL A 28 -1.31 -7.71 -10.07
CA VAL A 28 -2.21 -6.59 -10.33
C VAL A 28 -3.59 -6.83 -9.72
N ALA A 29 -4.14 -8.03 -9.92
CA ALA A 29 -5.41 -8.42 -9.32
C ALA A 29 -5.33 -8.38 -7.79
N ALA A 30 -4.25 -8.93 -7.21
CA ALA A 30 -3.99 -8.88 -5.78
C ALA A 30 -3.94 -7.43 -5.26
N ALA A 31 -3.17 -6.55 -5.92
CA ALA A 31 -3.07 -5.15 -5.49
C ALA A 31 -4.42 -4.41 -5.49
N LEU A 32 -5.30 -4.67 -6.47
CA LEU A 32 -6.63 -4.09 -6.52
C LEU A 32 -7.58 -4.69 -5.48
N ARG A 33 -7.52 -6.01 -5.25
CA ARG A 33 -8.28 -6.69 -4.21
C ARG A 33 -7.91 -6.16 -2.82
N GLU A 34 -6.62 -6.11 -2.51
CA GLU A 34 -6.11 -5.59 -1.22
C GLU A 34 -6.47 -4.10 -1.04
N LEU A 35 -6.41 -3.28 -2.11
CA LEU A 35 -6.85 -1.88 -2.06
C LEU A 35 -8.32 -1.78 -1.63
N ARG A 36 -9.16 -2.63 -2.20
CA ARG A 36 -10.58 -2.69 -1.85
C ARG A 36 -10.79 -3.19 -0.42
N GLU A 37 -10.16 -4.30 -0.06
CA GLU A 37 -10.33 -4.95 1.25
C GLU A 37 -9.84 -4.06 2.40
N GLU A 38 -8.63 -3.52 2.29
CA GLU A 38 -7.99 -2.76 3.38
C GLU A 38 -8.43 -1.30 3.46
N SER A 39 -8.90 -0.68 2.36
CA SER A 39 -9.21 0.76 2.33
C SER A 39 -10.64 1.12 1.98
N GLY A 40 -11.43 0.16 1.47
CA GLY A 40 -12.79 0.40 0.98
C GLY A 40 -12.85 1.17 -0.34
N VAL A 41 -11.74 1.31 -1.07
CA VAL A 41 -11.69 1.95 -2.39
C VAL A 41 -12.03 0.93 -3.46
N ASP A 42 -13.19 1.08 -4.11
CA ASP A 42 -13.68 0.20 -5.16
C ASP A 42 -13.33 0.72 -6.57
N ASP A 43 -13.38 2.04 -6.78
CA ASP A 43 -13.09 2.65 -8.08
C ASP A 43 -11.62 3.05 -8.23
N ALA A 44 -10.84 2.12 -8.79
CA ALA A 44 -9.41 2.23 -9.00
C ALA A 44 -8.96 1.62 -10.33
N GLN A 45 -7.92 2.20 -10.94
CA GLN A 45 -7.34 1.74 -12.19
C GLN A 45 -5.84 1.62 -12.11
N VAL A 46 -5.31 0.53 -12.67
CA VAL A 46 -3.87 0.28 -12.71
C VAL A 46 -3.23 1.15 -13.77
N VAL A 47 -2.26 1.97 -13.36
CA VAL A 47 -1.46 2.79 -14.28
C VAL A 47 -0.31 1.96 -14.82
N ARG A 48 0.40 1.23 -13.95
CA ARG A 48 1.52 0.35 -14.31
C ARG A 48 2.00 -0.52 -13.16
N VAL A 49 2.73 -1.59 -13.50
CA VAL A 49 3.58 -2.30 -12.56
C VAL A 49 4.93 -1.58 -12.47
N LEU A 50 5.36 -1.22 -11.26
CA LEU A 50 6.65 -0.56 -11.01
C LEU A 50 7.80 -1.57 -10.97
N GLY A 51 7.54 -2.79 -10.50
CA GLY A 51 8.52 -3.87 -10.47
C GLY A 51 8.26 -4.85 -9.34
N ASN A 52 9.28 -5.64 -9.02
CA ASN A 52 9.27 -6.54 -7.86
C ASN A 52 10.65 -6.60 -7.21
N TYR A 53 10.67 -6.93 -5.91
CA TYR A 53 11.88 -7.04 -5.11
C TYR A 53 11.72 -8.08 -4.01
N PHE A 54 12.84 -8.61 -3.52
CA PHE A 54 12.85 -9.51 -2.37
C PHE A 54 13.12 -8.72 -1.09
N TYR A 55 12.38 -9.02 -0.04
CA TYR A 55 12.53 -8.40 1.28
C TYR A 55 12.61 -9.47 2.38
N SER A 56 13.66 -9.41 3.20
CA SER A 56 13.84 -10.31 4.34
C SER A 56 13.10 -9.77 5.56
N MET A 57 12.20 -10.58 6.12
CA MET A 57 11.42 -10.21 7.32
C MET A 57 12.14 -10.53 8.63
N GLN A 58 13.42 -10.92 8.59
CA GLN A 58 14.21 -11.23 9.79
C GLN A 58 14.26 -10.08 10.79
N LYS A 59 14.28 -8.83 10.31
CA LYS A 59 14.21 -7.63 11.17
C LYS A 59 12.92 -7.53 12.00
N PHE A 60 11.88 -8.24 11.59
CA PHE A 60 10.60 -8.35 12.27
C PHE A 60 10.41 -9.71 12.97
N GLY A 61 11.50 -10.45 13.20
CA GLY A 61 11.45 -11.75 13.88
C GLY A 61 10.86 -12.89 13.05
N ARG A 62 10.61 -12.69 11.74
CA ARG A 62 10.05 -13.71 10.85
C ARG A 62 11.12 -14.30 9.93
N SER A 63 11.23 -15.62 9.91
CA SER A 63 12.17 -16.35 9.05
C SER A 63 11.59 -16.59 7.65
N GLU A 64 11.28 -15.50 6.95
CA GLU A 64 10.75 -15.55 5.59
C GLU A 64 11.36 -14.46 4.70
N ILE A 65 11.37 -14.74 3.39
CA ILE A 65 11.71 -13.78 2.34
C ILE A 65 10.46 -13.57 1.50
N GLN A 66 9.99 -12.33 1.43
CA GLN A 66 8.82 -11.96 0.66
C GLN A 66 9.25 -11.47 -0.72
N ARG A 67 8.66 -12.02 -1.78
CA ARG A 67 8.73 -11.44 -3.13
C ARG A 67 7.58 -10.45 -3.28
N ARG A 68 7.88 -9.17 -3.25
CA ARG A 68 6.88 -8.10 -3.29
C ARG A 68 6.77 -7.52 -4.69
N HIS A 69 5.55 -7.43 -5.17
CA HIS A 69 5.22 -6.81 -6.44
C HIS A 69 4.59 -5.45 -6.19
N VAL A 70 5.07 -4.40 -6.86
CA VAL A 70 4.61 -3.04 -6.63
C VAL A 70 3.86 -2.52 -7.84
N VAL A 71 2.64 -2.05 -7.60
CA VAL A 71 1.71 -1.56 -8.62
C VAL A 71 1.38 -0.11 -8.34
N HIS A 72 1.46 0.74 -9.36
CA HIS A 72 0.95 2.10 -9.32
C HIS A 72 -0.49 2.12 -9.79
N VAL A 73 -1.37 2.62 -8.93
CA VAL A 73 -2.81 2.69 -9.12
C VAL A 73 -3.27 4.13 -8.99
N THR A 74 -4.19 4.56 -9.87
CA THR A 74 -4.97 5.78 -9.72
C THR A 74 -6.34 5.43 -9.15
N VAL A 75 -6.91 6.33 -8.36
CA VAL A 75 -8.20 6.12 -7.69
C VAL A 75 -9.14 7.26 -8.06
N SER A 76 -10.41 6.94 -8.26
CA SER A 76 -11.48 7.92 -8.55
C SER A 76 -12.67 7.77 -7.60
N ASP A 77 -12.57 6.84 -6.66
CA ASP A 77 -13.58 6.59 -5.63
C ASP A 77 -13.84 7.82 -4.74
N VAL A 78 -15.10 8.02 -4.37
CA VAL A 78 -15.55 9.11 -3.51
C VAL A 78 -14.90 9.05 -2.13
N ILE A 79 -14.65 7.84 -1.58
CA ILE A 79 -13.99 7.73 -0.26
C ILE A 79 -12.55 8.25 -0.33
N ALA A 80 -11.86 7.96 -1.44
CA ALA A 80 -10.50 8.39 -1.69
C ALA A 80 -10.38 9.90 -1.95
N MET A 81 -11.49 10.61 -2.21
CA MET A 81 -11.48 12.08 -2.33
C MET A 81 -11.36 12.79 -0.97
N LYS A 82 -11.54 12.07 0.15
CA LYS A 82 -11.30 12.61 1.50
C LYS A 82 -9.80 12.73 1.75
N THR A 83 -9.39 13.76 2.50
CA THR A 83 -7.98 13.92 2.90
C THR A 83 -7.52 12.82 3.85
N HIS A 84 -8.43 12.33 4.70
CA HIS A 84 -8.24 11.19 5.60
C HIS A 84 -9.54 10.41 5.78
N TRP A 85 -9.44 9.11 6.05
CA TRP A 85 -10.58 8.27 6.44
C TRP A 85 -10.13 7.05 7.25
N THR A 86 -11.08 6.40 7.92
CA THR A 86 -10.86 5.16 8.65
C THR A 86 -11.53 4.01 7.93
N HIS A 87 -10.88 2.86 7.89
CA HIS A 87 -11.44 1.58 7.44
C HIS A 87 -11.06 0.46 8.41
N PHE A 88 -11.80 -0.64 8.37
CA PHE A 88 -11.54 -1.79 9.24
C PHE A 88 -11.27 -3.02 8.38
N GLU A 89 -10.05 -3.55 8.49
CA GLU A 89 -9.71 -4.85 7.89
C GLU A 89 -10.39 -5.95 8.69
N ARG A 90 -11.25 -6.72 8.03
CA ARG A 90 -12.16 -7.67 8.70
C ARG A 90 -11.59 -9.08 8.80
N ASP A 91 -10.60 -9.42 7.97
CA ASP A 91 -9.95 -10.72 7.97
C ASP A 91 -8.42 -10.54 8.12
N PRO A 92 -7.96 -10.09 9.30
CA PRO A 92 -6.53 -9.89 9.51
C PRO A 92 -5.80 -11.23 9.41
N GLY A 93 -4.69 -11.27 8.66
CA GLY A 93 -3.91 -12.50 8.48
C GLY A 93 -3.36 -13.15 9.76
N SER A 94 -3.40 -12.45 10.91
CA SER A 94 -3.09 -13.02 12.23
C SER A 94 -4.24 -13.81 12.88
N GLY A 95 -5.44 -13.73 12.31
CA GLY A 95 -6.70 -14.02 13.02
C GLY A 95 -7.00 -12.96 14.08
N GLY A 96 -8.27 -12.61 14.30
CA GLY A 96 -8.68 -11.71 15.38
C GLY A 96 -9.81 -10.75 15.03
N GLU A 97 -10.03 -9.78 15.92
CA GLU A 97 -10.97 -8.67 15.73
C GLU A 97 -10.53 -7.78 14.56
N PRO A 98 -11.48 -7.10 13.89
CA PRO A 98 -11.15 -6.17 12.81
C PRO A 98 -10.12 -5.11 13.23
N ILE A 99 -9.11 -4.91 12.38
CA ILE A 99 -8.03 -3.95 12.65
C ILE A 99 -8.39 -2.60 12.03
N GLU A 100 -8.31 -1.54 12.85
CA GLU A 100 -8.56 -0.17 12.40
C GLU A 100 -7.36 0.39 11.64
N PHE A 101 -7.58 0.82 10.39
CA PHE A 101 -6.62 1.50 9.55
C PHE A 101 -7.02 2.97 9.37
N SER A 102 -6.09 3.87 9.64
CA SER A 102 -6.25 5.32 9.45
C SER A 102 -5.50 5.76 8.21
N PHE A 103 -6.23 6.08 7.14
CA PHE A 103 -5.71 6.46 5.83
C PHE A 103 -5.51 7.97 5.70
N GLN A 104 -4.44 8.36 5.01
CA GLN A 104 -4.18 9.74 4.65
C GLN A 104 -3.43 9.84 3.31
N TRP A 105 -3.75 10.88 2.54
CA TRP A 105 -2.96 11.28 1.38
C TRP A 105 -1.75 12.13 1.78
N PHE A 106 -0.58 11.71 1.32
CA PHE A 106 0.66 12.46 1.47
C PHE A 106 1.14 13.03 0.12
N PRO A 107 1.66 14.27 0.07
CA PRO A 107 2.31 14.79 -1.12
C PRO A 107 3.47 13.90 -1.54
N LEU A 108 3.47 13.43 -2.79
CA LEU A 108 4.55 12.55 -3.26
C LEU A 108 5.91 13.28 -3.29
N PHE A 109 5.90 14.58 -3.61
CA PHE A 109 7.08 15.43 -3.66
C PHE A 109 7.14 16.36 -2.44
N GLY A 110 8.35 16.70 -2.00
CA GLY A 110 8.58 17.58 -0.85
C GLY A 110 8.43 16.90 0.52
N THR A 111 8.00 15.64 0.56
CA THR A 111 7.93 14.83 1.78
C THR A 111 8.94 13.68 1.72
N GLU A 112 9.73 13.53 2.79
CA GLU A 112 10.49 12.31 3.03
C GLU A 112 9.55 11.26 3.64
N PHE A 113 9.61 10.05 3.09
CA PHE A 113 8.76 8.94 3.51
C PHE A 113 9.62 7.90 4.21
N ALA A 114 9.29 7.59 5.45
CA ALA A 114 9.82 6.44 6.16
C ALA A 114 8.70 5.39 6.27
N LEU A 115 8.51 4.62 5.19
CA LEU A 115 7.54 3.53 5.20
C LEU A 115 8.19 2.30 5.86
N ILE A 116 7.43 1.61 6.70
CA ILE A 116 7.94 0.44 7.40
C ILE A 116 8.28 -0.69 6.42
N GLY A 117 9.22 -1.54 6.80
CA GLY A 117 9.46 -2.79 6.09
C GLY A 117 9.95 -2.60 4.65
N GLY A 118 10.53 -1.45 4.28
CA GLY A 118 11.01 -1.20 2.93
C GLY A 118 9.89 -1.04 1.90
N HIS A 119 8.68 -0.66 2.30
CA HIS A 119 7.57 -0.32 1.40
C HIS A 119 7.86 0.90 0.52
N ASP A 120 8.88 1.68 0.87
CA ASP A 120 9.36 2.85 0.16
C ASP A 120 10.33 2.54 -1.00
N PHE A 121 10.73 1.27 -1.20
CA PHE A 121 11.75 0.85 -2.16
C PHE A 121 11.53 1.39 -3.59
N PHE A 122 10.27 1.43 -4.05
CA PHE A 122 9.91 1.90 -5.39
C PHE A 122 9.50 3.38 -5.46
N LEU A 123 9.55 4.15 -4.35
CA LEU A 123 9.22 5.57 -4.39
C LEU A 123 10.09 6.39 -5.35
N PRO A 124 11.42 6.17 -5.47
CA PRO A 124 12.22 6.90 -6.45
C PRO A 124 11.75 6.66 -7.90
N VAL A 125 11.36 5.42 -8.23
CA VAL A 125 10.83 5.05 -9.55
C VAL A 125 9.47 5.67 -9.79
N LEU A 126 8.57 5.63 -8.80
CA LEU A 126 7.27 6.30 -8.88
C LEU A 126 7.44 7.81 -9.10
N LYS A 127 8.32 8.46 -8.33
CA LYS A 127 8.65 9.89 -8.46
C LYS A 127 9.17 10.24 -9.85
N HIS A 128 10.00 9.38 -10.44
CA HIS A 128 10.52 9.56 -11.80
C HIS A 128 9.37 9.59 -12.82
N PHE A 129 8.49 8.59 -12.82
CA PHE A 129 7.35 8.56 -13.74
C PHE A 129 6.35 9.69 -13.52
N MET A 130 6.12 10.11 -12.27
CA MET A 130 5.19 11.19 -11.97
C MET A 130 5.70 12.58 -12.41
N ARG A 131 7.02 12.78 -12.51
CA ARG A 131 7.59 14.03 -13.04
C ARG A 131 7.40 14.13 -14.55
N GLU A 132 7.61 13.04 -15.29
CA GLU A 132 7.44 13.01 -16.75
C GLU A 132 6.00 13.35 -17.19
N HIS A 133 5.01 13.13 -16.32
CA HIS A 133 3.60 13.44 -16.58
C HIS A 133 3.12 14.78 -15.99
N SER A 134 3.95 15.49 -15.23
CA SER A 134 3.56 16.81 -14.65
C SER A 134 3.98 18.00 -15.52
N ASP A 135 4.84 17.75 -16.52
CA ASP A 135 5.37 18.76 -17.46
C ASP A 135 4.67 18.75 -18.83
N ALA A 136 3.48 18.10 -18.93
CA ALA A 136 2.64 18.04 -20.14
C ALA A 136 1.25 18.63 -19.86
#